data_AF-F6VQE9-F1
#
_entry.id   AF-F6VQE9-F1
#
_cell.length_a   1.000
_cell.length_b   1.000
_cell.length_c   1.000
_cell.angle_alpha   90.00
_cell.angle_beta   90.00
_cell.angle_gamma   90.00
#
_symmetry.space_group_name_H-M   'P 1'
#
loop_
_entity.id
_entity.type
_entity.pdbx_description
1 polymer ?
#
loop_
_entity_poly.entity_id
_entity_poly.type
_entity_poly.pdbx_seq_one_letter_code
_entity_poly.pdbx_strand_id
1 'polypeptide(L)'
;MVRARSPGRQPGGPPDPSDRLGRWSLVLLGALLAAIVAAAIRGYAGYREAQTAALREGALKSLGTEGLYLFSSLDLDRDLSISPEEFKPIAEKLTGAMPVTDFEEEEKLPLDPSETLYIEENLSPEEKLFVVAQFQPLLLETMTKSKDGFLGVSHLALSGLREWRTPSSPLMEFSARQFKPFLPPRSNMELGEPWWVIPSELSIFTGYLSNNRFYPPPPKGKEVIIHRLLSMFHPRPFVKTRFGPQGAVACLTAISDSYYTVAFRIHAEFQLNEPPHFPFWFSPGQFTGHIVLTKDATHVREFKLFVPNHRSLNVDMEWLYGANEKSNMEVDIGYLPQMELESQGPSVPSVIQDENGNVIDSRLPSGEPIQFVFEDIVWQRELSWEEAARQLEVAMYPFKKVTYLPFTEAFDRAKAENKLVHSILLWGALDDQSC
;
A
#
# COMPACT_ATOMS: atom_id res chain seq x y z
N MET A 1 26.67 -86.07 -11.71
CA MET A 1 26.07 -87.39 -11.41
C MET A 1 24.76 -87.14 -10.67
N VAL A 2 23.64 -87.58 -11.27
CA VAL A 2 22.34 -87.97 -10.70
C VAL A 2 21.41 -86.94 -10.01
N ARG A 3 20.17 -86.98 -10.52
CA ARG A 3 18.89 -86.30 -10.27
C ARG A 3 18.19 -86.64 -8.93
N ALA A 4 17.07 -85.92 -8.69
CA ALA A 4 15.80 -86.32 -8.03
C ALA A 4 15.73 -86.14 -6.49
N ARG A 5 14.60 -85.83 -5.84
CA ARG A 5 13.16 -85.74 -6.18
C ARG A 5 12.45 -85.05 -4.99
N SER A 6 11.37 -84.31 -5.23
CA SER A 6 10.40 -83.97 -4.17
C SER A 6 9.58 -85.20 -3.76
N PRO A 7 9.11 -85.25 -2.51
CA PRO A 7 7.75 -85.66 -2.18
C PRO A 7 7.09 -84.59 -1.29
N GLY A 8 5.81 -84.24 -1.42
CA GLY A 8 4.65 -85.12 -1.43
C GLY A 8 3.86 -84.84 -0.15
N ARG A 9 2.86 -83.97 -0.24
CA ARG A 9 1.95 -83.56 0.84
C ARG A 9 0.97 -84.71 1.14
N GLN A 10 0.76 -85.02 2.42
CA GLN A 10 -0.45 -85.74 2.89
C GLN A 10 -1.30 -84.82 3.79
N PRO A 11 -2.64 -84.99 3.81
CA PRO A 11 -3.57 -84.06 4.43
C PRO A 11 -3.91 -84.46 5.87
N GLY A 12 -3.85 -83.51 6.80
CA GLY A 12 -4.29 -83.69 8.19
C GLY A 12 -5.52 -82.85 8.50
N GLY A 13 -6.64 -83.54 8.78
CA GLY A 13 -7.72 -83.19 9.73
C GLY A 13 -8.60 -81.95 9.48
N PRO A 14 -9.94 -82.04 9.59
CA PRO A 14 -10.79 -80.86 9.66
C PRO A 14 -10.54 -80.10 10.99
N PRO A 15 -10.54 -78.76 10.98
CA PRO A 15 -10.33 -77.96 12.20
C PRO A 15 -11.55 -78.03 13.12
N ASP A 16 -11.27 -78.08 14.42
CA ASP A 16 -12.23 -78.12 15.53
C ASP A 16 -13.19 -76.91 15.48
N PRO A 17 -14.53 -77.08 15.56
CA PRO A 17 -15.50 -75.99 15.47
C PRO A 17 -15.41 -74.96 16.61
N SER A 18 -14.70 -75.31 17.69
CA SER A 18 -14.53 -74.49 18.89
C SER A 18 -13.66 -73.24 18.66
N ASP A 19 -12.73 -73.26 17.70
CA ASP A 19 -11.78 -72.16 17.43
C ASP A 19 -12.36 -71.02 16.58
N ARG A 20 -13.45 -71.28 15.85
CA ARG A 20 -14.11 -70.24 15.03
C ARG A 20 -14.97 -69.32 15.89
N LEU A 21 -15.65 -69.82 16.92
CA LEU A 21 -16.51 -68.98 17.78
C LEU A 21 -15.69 -67.95 18.59
N GLY A 22 -14.52 -68.33 19.11
CA GLY A 22 -13.65 -67.44 19.89
C GLY A 22 -13.00 -66.30 19.09
N ARG A 23 -12.66 -66.54 17.82
CA ARG A 23 -12.09 -65.50 16.94
C ARG A 23 -13.13 -64.47 16.52
N TRP A 24 -14.35 -64.87 16.22
CA TRP A 24 -15.42 -63.94 15.86
C TRP A 24 -15.88 -63.11 17.06
N SER A 25 -15.90 -63.67 18.27
CA SER A 25 -16.17 -62.90 19.49
C SER A 25 -15.09 -61.85 19.78
N LEU A 26 -13.81 -62.16 19.53
CA LEU A 26 -12.70 -61.21 19.70
C LEU A 26 -12.73 -60.09 18.66
N VAL A 27 -13.07 -60.40 17.41
CA VAL A 27 -13.22 -59.40 16.34
C VAL A 27 -14.43 -58.49 16.61
N LEU A 28 -15.56 -59.05 17.06
CA LEU A 28 -16.74 -58.28 17.45
C LEU A 28 -16.46 -57.39 18.67
N LEU A 29 -15.72 -57.90 19.66
CA LEU A 29 -15.30 -57.12 20.83
C LEU A 29 -14.36 -55.97 20.43
N GLY A 30 -13.41 -56.23 19.54
CA GLY A 30 -12.50 -55.22 19.00
C GLY A 30 -13.24 -54.13 18.20
N ALA A 31 -14.22 -54.51 17.38
CA ALA A 31 -15.06 -53.57 16.63
C ALA A 31 -15.95 -52.73 17.57
N LEU A 32 -16.49 -53.33 18.63
CA LEU A 32 -17.28 -52.63 19.64
C LEU A 32 -16.43 -51.60 20.41
N LEU A 33 -15.21 -51.97 20.81
CA LEU A 33 -14.25 -51.07 21.45
C LEU A 33 -13.87 -49.90 20.52
N ALA A 34 -13.59 -50.17 19.25
CA ALA A 34 -13.30 -49.13 18.27
C ALA A 34 -14.49 -48.16 18.07
N ALA A 35 -15.73 -48.68 18.05
CA ALA A 35 -16.92 -47.86 17.95
C ALA A 35 -17.14 -46.97 19.19
N ILE A 36 -16.88 -47.51 20.39
CA ILE A 36 -16.97 -46.75 21.65
C ILE A 36 -15.91 -45.65 21.68
N VAL A 37 -14.67 -45.95 21.29
CA VAL A 37 -13.59 -44.95 21.21
C VAL A 37 -13.93 -43.86 20.18
N ALA A 38 -14.44 -44.23 19.01
CA ALA A 38 -14.86 -43.27 17.99
C ALA A 38 -16.04 -42.40 18.44
N ALA A 39 -16.97 -42.94 19.22
CA ALA A 39 -18.06 -42.20 19.82
C ALA A 39 -17.56 -41.26 20.93
N ALA A 40 -16.61 -41.71 21.75
CA ALA A 40 -15.99 -40.89 22.79
C ALA A 40 -15.17 -39.73 22.20
N ILE A 41 -14.40 -39.97 21.13
CA ILE A 41 -13.65 -38.92 20.42
C ILE A 41 -14.61 -37.91 19.81
N ARG A 42 -15.69 -38.36 19.15
CA ARG A 42 -16.71 -37.45 18.60
C ARG A 42 -17.45 -36.67 19.69
N GLY A 43 -17.78 -37.31 20.81
CA GLY A 43 -18.39 -36.64 21.96
C GLY A 43 -17.47 -35.60 22.58
N TYR A 44 -16.18 -35.91 22.71
CA TYR A 44 -15.17 -34.99 23.21
C TYR A 44 -14.93 -33.80 22.27
N ALA A 45 -14.86 -34.05 20.95
CA ALA A 45 -14.77 -33.01 19.94
C ALA A 45 -16.00 -32.08 19.97
N GLY A 46 -17.21 -32.64 20.00
CA GLY A 46 -18.45 -31.86 20.11
C GLY A 46 -18.57 -31.08 21.41
N TYR A 47 -18.10 -31.64 22.54
CA TYR A 47 -18.03 -30.93 23.82
C TYR A 47 -17.05 -29.74 23.76
N ARG A 48 -15.85 -29.94 23.16
CA ARG A 48 -14.87 -28.86 22.96
C ARG A 48 -15.40 -27.76 22.05
N GLU A 49 -16.10 -28.10 20.98
CA GLU A 49 -16.74 -27.14 20.07
C GLU A 49 -17.85 -26.35 20.76
N ALA A 50 -18.70 -27.01 21.56
CA ALA A 50 -19.73 -26.33 22.34
C ALA A 50 -19.12 -25.37 23.38
N GLN A 51 -18.01 -25.78 24.00
CA GLN A 51 -17.31 -24.95 24.98
C GLN A 51 -16.63 -23.73 24.33
N THR A 52 -15.98 -23.88 23.17
CA THR A 52 -15.39 -22.76 22.43
C THR A 52 -16.44 -21.83 21.84
N ALA A 53 -17.59 -22.36 21.40
CA ALA A 53 -18.72 -21.54 20.97
C ALA A 53 -19.30 -20.71 22.11
N ALA A 54 -19.50 -21.31 23.30
CA ALA A 54 -19.98 -20.61 24.48
C ALA A 54 -18.99 -19.53 24.96
N LEU A 55 -17.68 -19.81 24.90
CA LEU A 55 -16.63 -18.83 25.21
C LEU A 55 -16.60 -17.68 24.20
N ARG A 56 -16.76 -17.95 22.90
CA ARG A 56 -16.87 -16.91 21.87
C ARG A 56 -18.12 -16.05 22.04
N GLU A 57 -19.25 -16.65 22.40
CA GLU A 57 -20.47 -15.89 22.69
C GLU A 57 -20.28 -15.01 23.94
N GLY A 58 -19.58 -15.52 24.96
CA GLY A 58 -19.18 -14.76 26.14
C GLY A 58 -18.25 -13.60 25.79
N ALA A 59 -17.24 -13.84 24.95
CA ALA A 59 -16.30 -12.84 24.47
C ALA A 59 -16.98 -11.78 23.58
N LEU A 60 -17.93 -12.18 22.73
CA LEU A 60 -18.75 -11.24 21.95
C LEU A 60 -19.60 -10.34 22.86
N LYS A 61 -20.18 -10.89 23.93
CA LYS A 61 -20.96 -10.12 24.91
C LYS A 61 -20.12 -9.16 25.75
N SER A 62 -18.87 -9.52 26.06
CA SER A 62 -17.98 -8.70 26.90
C SER A 62 -17.18 -7.66 26.11
N LEU A 63 -16.66 -8.03 24.94
CA LEU A 63 -15.77 -7.20 24.12
C LEU A 63 -16.51 -6.45 23.00
N GLY A 64 -17.74 -6.85 22.68
CA GLY A 64 -18.44 -6.38 21.48
C GLY A 64 -17.82 -6.95 20.19
N THR A 65 -18.39 -6.60 19.04
CA THR A 65 -17.91 -7.06 17.73
C THR A 65 -16.49 -6.59 17.43
N GLU A 66 -16.20 -5.31 17.69
CA GLU A 66 -14.89 -4.70 17.47
C GLU A 66 -13.82 -5.28 18.39
N GLY A 67 -14.14 -5.44 19.68
CA GLY A 67 -13.18 -5.99 20.64
C GLY A 67 -12.92 -7.48 20.41
N LEU A 68 -13.92 -8.26 19.97
CA LEU A 68 -13.72 -9.66 19.58
C LEU A 68 -12.89 -9.79 18.30
N TYR A 69 -13.11 -8.91 17.32
CA TYR A 69 -12.31 -8.87 16.10
C TYR A 69 -10.84 -8.56 16.40
N LEU A 70 -10.60 -7.56 17.24
CA LEU A 70 -9.25 -7.21 17.69
C LEU A 70 -8.58 -8.34 18.47
N PHE A 71 -9.31 -8.96 19.39
CA PHE A 71 -8.79 -10.09 20.15
C PHE A 71 -8.39 -11.24 19.21
N SER A 72 -9.26 -11.54 18.23
CA SER A 72 -9.04 -12.61 17.26
C SER A 72 -7.92 -12.31 16.25
N SER A 73 -7.54 -11.05 16.06
CA SER A 73 -6.41 -10.69 15.19
C SER A 73 -5.05 -10.85 15.87
N LEU A 74 -5.05 -10.96 17.20
CA LEU A 74 -3.87 -11.14 18.04
C LEU A 74 -3.68 -12.60 18.48
N ASP A 75 -4.79 -13.32 18.73
CA ASP A 75 -4.83 -14.75 19.05
C ASP A 75 -4.59 -15.61 17.79
N LEU A 76 -3.31 -15.80 17.46
CA LEU A 76 -2.85 -16.50 16.25
C LEU A 76 -3.10 -18.00 16.34
N ASP A 77 -2.95 -18.58 17.53
CA ASP A 77 -3.16 -20.01 17.76
C ASP A 77 -4.62 -20.38 18.09
N ARG A 78 -5.48 -19.36 18.25
CA ARG A 78 -6.92 -19.45 18.45
C ARG A 78 -7.29 -20.14 19.76
N ASP A 79 -6.47 -19.99 20.78
CA ASP A 79 -6.67 -20.58 22.11
C ASP A 79 -7.56 -19.74 23.02
N LEU A 80 -8.05 -18.59 22.54
CA LEU A 80 -8.85 -17.60 23.25
C LEU A 80 -8.09 -16.91 24.40
N SER A 81 -6.77 -16.89 24.34
CA SER A 81 -5.85 -16.11 25.18
C SER A 81 -4.91 -15.29 24.29
N ILE A 82 -4.20 -14.33 24.88
CA ILE A 82 -3.12 -13.62 24.19
C ILE A 82 -1.85 -13.92 24.97
N SER A 83 -0.96 -14.70 24.36
CA SER A 83 0.36 -15.00 24.90
C SER A 83 1.27 -13.77 24.87
N PRO A 84 2.35 -13.73 25.68
CA PRO A 84 3.37 -12.68 25.59
C PRO A 84 3.96 -12.53 24.18
N GLU A 85 4.09 -13.63 23.44
CA GLU A 85 4.56 -13.67 22.06
C GLU A 85 3.57 -13.00 21.10
N GLU A 86 2.27 -13.26 21.25
CA GLU A 86 1.20 -12.62 20.48
C GLU A 86 1.00 -11.15 20.86
N PHE A 87 1.27 -10.80 22.12
CA PHE A 87 1.23 -9.42 22.60
C PHE A 87 2.48 -8.60 22.18
N LYS A 88 3.57 -9.27 21.79
CA LYS A 88 4.86 -8.64 21.46
C LYS A 88 4.76 -7.46 20.46
N PRO A 89 4.02 -7.55 19.34
CA PRO A 89 3.88 -6.44 18.41
C PRO A 89 3.21 -5.19 19.03
N ILE A 90 2.33 -5.42 20.01
CA ILE A 90 1.64 -4.36 20.77
C ILE A 90 2.60 -3.73 21.77
N ALA A 91 3.33 -4.58 22.51
CA ALA A 91 4.31 -4.14 23.48
C ALA A 91 5.40 -3.28 22.81
N GLU A 92 5.97 -3.74 21.71
CA GLU A 92 6.98 -3.01 20.92
C GLU A 92 6.49 -1.64 20.47
N LYS A 93 5.22 -1.55 20.03
CA LYS A 93 4.58 -0.30 19.59
C LYS A 93 4.23 0.63 20.76
N LEU A 94 3.90 0.10 21.93
CA LEU A 94 3.62 0.88 23.15
C LEU A 94 4.90 1.37 23.85
N THR A 95 5.99 0.61 23.78
CA THR A 95 7.29 0.96 24.37
C THR A 95 8.18 1.76 23.42
N GLY A 96 7.76 1.97 22.17
CA GLY A 96 8.55 2.65 21.15
C GLY A 96 9.82 1.89 20.73
N ALA A 97 9.88 0.59 21.04
CA ALA A 97 10.99 -0.28 20.66
C ALA A 97 10.67 -0.81 19.25
N MET A 98 11.16 -0.13 18.22
CA MET A 98 11.06 -0.68 16.86
C MET A 98 11.85 -1.98 16.79
N PRO A 99 11.30 -3.07 16.22
CA PRO A 99 12.15 -4.19 15.85
C PRO A 99 13.18 -3.67 14.85
N VAL A 100 14.46 -3.95 15.12
CA VAL A 100 15.53 -3.84 14.13
C VAL A 100 15.21 -4.91 13.08
N THR A 101 14.37 -4.56 12.14
CA THR A 101 14.26 -5.29 10.89
C THR A 101 15.56 -5.06 10.14
N ASP A 102 16.15 -6.14 9.62
CA ASP A 102 17.33 -6.15 8.74
C ASP A 102 17.02 -5.46 7.39
N PHE A 103 16.46 -4.26 7.42
CA PHE A 103 16.59 -3.31 6.32
C PHE A 103 17.96 -2.66 6.53
N GLU A 104 18.82 -2.92 5.56
CA GLU A 104 20.11 -2.28 5.31
C GLU A 104 20.32 -1.00 6.12
N GLU A 105 21.45 -0.97 6.84
CA GLU A 105 21.98 0.16 7.59
C GLU A 105 21.38 1.48 7.10
N GLU A 106 20.60 2.15 7.96
CA GLU A 106 20.28 3.56 7.78
C GLU A 106 21.61 4.29 7.57
N GLU A 107 21.98 4.50 6.32
CA GLU A 107 22.95 5.49 5.91
C GLU A 107 22.35 6.80 6.43
N LYS A 108 22.80 7.21 7.63
CA LYS A 108 22.36 8.41 8.32
C LYS A 108 22.54 9.57 7.34
N LEU A 109 21.46 9.95 6.67
CA LEU A 109 21.40 11.21 5.96
C LEU A 109 21.64 12.31 7.01
N PRO A 110 22.64 13.17 6.84
CA PRO A 110 22.94 14.22 7.80
C PRO A 110 21.70 15.09 8.04
N LEU A 111 21.43 15.37 9.31
CA LEU A 111 20.30 16.19 9.76
C LEU A 111 20.51 17.68 9.47
N ASP A 112 21.65 18.07 8.90
CA ASP A 112 22.03 19.45 8.61
C ASP A 112 22.30 19.64 7.10
N PRO A 113 21.54 20.53 6.41
CA PRO A 113 21.80 20.88 5.00
C PRO A 113 23.21 21.38 4.71
N SER A 114 23.93 21.88 5.73
CA SER A 114 25.31 22.37 5.60
C SER A 114 26.36 21.26 5.65
N GLU A 115 26.08 20.12 6.31
CA GLU A 115 27.01 18.98 6.36
C GLU A 115 26.99 18.16 5.06
N THR A 116 25.86 18.11 4.35
CA THR A 116 25.74 17.47 3.03
C THR A 116 26.68 18.11 2.00
N LEU A 117 26.91 19.43 2.12
CA LEU A 117 27.76 20.20 1.21
C LEU A 117 29.24 19.77 1.25
N TYR A 118 29.71 19.21 2.38
CA TYR A 118 31.12 18.84 2.58
C TYR A 118 31.47 17.41 2.15
N ILE A 119 30.47 16.53 1.99
CA ILE A 119 30.69 15.13 1.56
C ILE A 119 30.59 15.01 0.02
N GLU A 120 29.92 15.96 -0.63
CA GLU A 120 29.66 15.96 -2.09
C GLU A 120 30.86 16.36 -2.97
N GLU A 121 31.95 16.90 -2.41
CA GLU A 121 33.10 17.39 -3.18
C GLU A 121 33.90 16.29 -3.93
N ASN A 122 33.60 14.99 -3.72
CA ASN A 122 34.32 13.88 -4.37
C ASN A 122 33.43 12.92 -5.18
N LEU A 123 32.18 13.27 -5.49
CA LEU A 123 31.33 12.47 -6.37
C LEU A 123 31.16 13.15 -7.74
N SER A 124 31.09 12.32 -8.77
CA SER A 124 30.73 12.65 -10.17
C SER A 124 29.80 13.87 -10.27
N PRO A 125 29.95 14.74 -11.29
CA PRO A 125 29.12 15.94 -11.42
C PRO A 125 27.64 15.56 -11.31
N GLU A 126 26.98 16.12 -10.30
CA GLU A 126 25.60 15.76 -9.97
C GLU A 126 24.66 16.28 -11.06
N GLU A 127 23.80 15.38 -11.58
CA GLU A 127 22.80 15.76 -12.56
C GLU A 127 21.57 16.37 -11.92
N LYS A 128 21.04 17.42 -12.55
CA LYS A 128 19.86 18.15 -12.12
C LYS A 128 18.69 17.88 -13.04
N LEU A 129 17.52 17.68 -12.44
CA LEU A 129 16.23 17.50 -13.08
C LEU A 129 15.35 18.72 -12.77
N PHE A 130 14.78 19.33 -13.81
CA PHE A 130 13.82 20.42 -13.67
C PHE A 130 12.41 19.87 -13.80
N VAL A 131 11.61 20.06 -12.75
CA VAL A 131 10.22 19.59 -12.67
C VAL A 131 9.28 20.78 -12.65
N VAL A 132 8.25 20.74 -13.49
CA VAL A 132 7.21 21.77 -13.61
C VAL A 132 5.92 21.28 -12.96
N ALA A 133 5.27 22.15 -12.19
CA ALA A 133 3.93 21.90 -11.66
C ALA A 133 2.85 22.56 -12.51
N GLN A 134 1.89 21.78 -12.97
CA GLN A 134 0.66 22.26 -13.60
C GLN A 134 -0.53 21.97 -12.67
N PHE A 135 -1.37 22.97 -12.47
CA PHE A 135 -2.45 22.91 -11.48
C PHE A 135 -3.64 23.74 -11.94
N GLN A 136 -4.83 23.13 -11.91
CA GLN A 136 -6.11 23.80 -12.05
C GLN A 136 -6.92 23.53 -10.77
N PRO A 137 -7.47 24.58 -10.12
CA PRO A 137 -8.19 24.41 -8.87
C PRO A 137 -9.41 23.51 -8.99
N LEU A 138 -9.82 22.94 -7.85
CA LEU A 138 -11.04 22.15 -7.75
C LEU A 138 -12.27 22.99 -8.13
N LEU A 139 -13.17 22.39 -8.91
CA LEU A 139 -14.40 23.03 -9.35
C LEU A 139 -15.45 22.97 -8.24
N LEU A 140 -15.69 24.09 -7.56
CA LEU A 140 -16.60 24.16 -6.42
C LEU A 140 -18.03 23.73 -6.76
N GLU A 141 -18.48 23.97 -7.99
CA GLU A 141 -19.80 23.57 -8.50
C GLU A 141 -19.99 22.04 -8.60
N THR A 142 -18.90 21.27 -8.53
CA THR A 142 -18.96 19.81 -8.53
C THR A 142 -19.19 19.22 -7.14
N MET A 143 -18.98 20.01 -6.09
CA MET A 143 -19.23 19.62 -4.71
C MET A 143 -20.73 19.45 -4.47
N THR A 144 -21.12 18.43 -3.70
CA THR A 144 -22.54 18.17 -3.43
C THR A 144 -23.18 19.32 -2.67
N LYS A 145 -22.45 19.92 -1.71
CA LYS A 145 -22.94 21.05 -0.91
C LYS A 145 -23.09 22.36 -1.69
N SER A 146 -22.52 22.45 -2.90
CA SER A 146 -22.68 23.64 -3.75
C SER A 146 -24.09 23.82 -4.30
N LYS A 147 -24.88 22.73 -4.39
CA LYS A 147 -26.24 22.73 -4.97
C LYS A 147 -27.20 23.70 -4.28
N ASP A 148 -27.04 23.86 -2.96
CA ASP A 148 -27.82 24.80 -2.14
C ASP A 148 -27.07 26.11 -1.88
N GLY A 149 -26.06 26.44 -2.69
CA GLY A 149 -25.21 27.62 -2.51
C GLY A 149 -24.34 27.54 -1.25
N PHE A 150 -23.96 26.33 -0.83
CA PHE A 150 -23.22 26.09 0.42
C PHE A 150 -23.99 26.50 1.68
N LEU A 151 -25.33 26.42 1.67
CA LEU A 151 -26.15 26.69 2.85
C LEU A 151 -25.71 25.81 4.04
N GLY A 152 -25.40 26.44 5.18
CA GLY A 152 -24.89 25.77 6.37
C GLY A 152 -23.37 25.59 6.42
N VAL A 153 -22.63 25.88 5.34
CA VAL A 153 -21.16 25.89 5.34
C VAL A 153 -20.67 27.31 5.53
N SER A 154 -19.87 27.53 6.58
CA SER A 154 -19.23 28.83 6.81
C SER A 154 -18.34 29.21 5.63
N HIS A 155 -18.42 30.47 5.17
CA HIS A 155 -17.52 30.98 4.14
C HIS A 155 -16.03 30.83 4.51
N LEU A 156 -15.74 30.88 5.81
CA LEU A 156 -14.38 30.73 6.35
C LEU A 156 -13.90 29.26 6.37
N ALA A 157 -14.81 28.28 6.27
CA ALA A 157 -14.41 26.87 6.24
C ALA A 157 -13.70 26.54 4.92
N LEU A 158 -14.14 27.14 3.81
CA LEU A 158 -13.63 26.89 2.46
C LEU A 158 -12.56 27.91 2.02
N SER A 159 -11.98 28.71 2.92
CA SER A 159 -11.04 29.77 2.55
C SER A 159 -9.80 29.20 1.87
N GLY A 160 -9.14 28.21 2.48
CA GLY A 160 -7.95 27.58 1.91
C GLY A 160 -8.21 26.98 0.53
N LEU A 161 -9.37 26.34 0.34
CA LEU A 161 -9.77 25.80 -0.96
C LEU A 161 -9.97 26.90 -2.03
N ARG A 162 -10.57 28.04 -1.67
CA ARG A 162 -10.83 29.15 -2.60
C ARG A 162 -9.58 29.98 -2.93
N GLU A 163 -8.62 29.99 -2.02
CA GLU A 163 -7.35 30.70 -2.12
C GLU A 163 -6.30 29.90 -2.88
N TRP A 164 -6.38 28.56 -2.85
CA TRP A 164 -5.45 27.70 -3.56
C TRP A 164 -5.72 27.69 -5.07
N ARG A 165 -5.14 28.68 -5.76
CA ARG A 165 -5.37 28.90 -7.20
C ARG A 165 -4.20 28.49 -8.10
N THR A 166 -3.01 28.41 -7.53
CA THR A 166 -1.75 28.18 -8.24
C THR A 166 -0.85 27.29 -7.40
N PRO A 167 0.10 26.56 -8.02
CA PRO A 167 1.08 25.80 -7.27
C PRO A 167 1.98 26.76 -6.46
N SER A 168 2.48 26.28 -5.32
CA SER A 168 3.39 27.03 -4.45
C SER A 168 4.77 27.22 -5.08
N SER A 169 5.21 26.29 -5.91
CA SER A 169 6.45 26.37 -6.68
C SER A 169 6.22 25.79 -8.08
N PRO A 170 5.95 26.63 -9.09
CA PRO A 170 5.67 26.19 -10.46
C PRO A 170 6.81 25.44 -11.14
N LEU A 171 8.05 25.67 -10.71
CA LEU A 171 9.28 25.05 -11.23
C LEU A 171 10.19 24.77 -10.05
N MET A 172 10.78 23.58 -10.00
CA MET A 172 11.76 23.21 -8.96
C MET A 172 12.87 22.33 -9.54
N GLU A 173 14.07 22.51 -8.99
CA GLU A 173 15.25 21.72 -9.30
C GLU A 173 15.41 20.57 -8.28
N PHE A 174 15.69 19.39 -8.80
CA PHE A 174 16.01 18.18 -8.04
C PHE A 174 17.33 17.59 -8.49
N SER A 175 18.07 17.00 -7.57
CA SER A 175 19.17 16.11 -7.95
C SER A 175 18.61 14.76 -8.39
N ALA A 176 19.16 14.18 -9.45
CA ALA A 176 18.77 12.85 -9.94
C ALA A 176 18.84 11.79 -8.83
N ARG A 177 19.85 11.88 -7.95
CA ARG A 177 20.05 10.94 -6.84
C ARG A 177 18.95 10.98 -5.80
N GLN A 178 18.21 12.09 -5.71
CA GLN A 178 17.07 12.20 -4.78
C GLN A 178 15.93 11.25 -5.15
N PHE A 179 15.91 10.71 -6.38
CA PHE A 179 14.95 9.71 -6.83
C PHE A 179 15.36 8.26 -6.54
N LYS A 180 16.54 8.03 -5.93
CA LYS A 180 16.97 6.70 -5.45
C LYS A 180 15.90 5.93 -4.65
N PRO A 181 15.06 6.56 -3.80
CA PRO A 181 13.98 5.86 -3.09
C PRO A 181 12.98 5.10 -3.98
N PHE A 182 12.83 5.47 -5.25
CA PHE A 182 11.96 4.78 -6.21
C PHE A 182 12.58 3.52 -6.83
N LEU A 183 13.88 3.27 -6.63
CA LEU A 183 14.49 2.04 -7.13
C LEU A 183 13.93 0.79 -6.41
N PRO A 184 13.87 -0.36 -7.11
CA PRO A 184 13.46 -1.60 -6.48
C PRO A 184 14.46 -2.00 -5.38
N PRO A 185 14.00 -2.54 -4.24
CA PRO A 185 14.87 -2.97 -3.15
C PRO A 185 15.75 -4.18 -3.52
N ARG A 186 15.39 -4.92 -4.58
CA ARG A 186 16.16 -6.07 -5.07
C ARG A 186 16.34 -5.94 -6.57
N SER A 187 17.54 -6.26 -7.06
CA SER A 187 17.89 -6.14 -8.49
C SER A 187 17.15 -7.14 -9.40
N ASN A 188 16.66 -8.25 -8.82
CA ASN A 188 16.00 -9.34 -9.53
C ASN A 188 14.47 -9.35 -9.40
N MET A 189 13.85 -8.21 -9.09
CA MET A 189 12.38 -8.12 -9.00
C MET A 189 11.72 -8.37 -10.36
N GLU A 190 10.56 -9.02 -10.32
CA GLU A 190 9.75 -9.27 -11.50
C GLU A 190 8.93 -8.03 -11.89
N LEU A 191 8.59 -7.93 -13.18
CA LEU A 191 7.69 -6.86 -13.64
C LEU A 191 6.33 -6.98 -12.94
N GLY A 192 5.81 -5.86 -12.47
CA GLY A 192 4.53 -5.78 -11.75
C GLY A 192 4.56 -6.28 -10.31
N GLU A 193 5.68 -6.82 -9.81
CA GLU A 193 5.82 -7.17 -8.40
C GLU A 193 5.86 -5.89 -7.55
N PRO A 194 4.88 -5.67 -6.64
CA PRO A 194 4.80 -4.42 -5.89
C PRO A 194 5.77 -4.41 -4.70
N TRP A 195 6.35 -3.26 -4.40
CA TRP A 195 7.06 -2.98 -3.15
C TRP A 195 6.64 -1.65 -2.54
N TRP A 196 6.77 -1.53 -1.22
CA TRP A 196 6.50 -0.30 -0.51
C TRP A 196 7.71 0.64 -0.58
N VAL A 197 7.51 1.82 -1.18
CA VAL A 197 8.45 2.94 -1.10
C VAL A 197 8.31 3.61 0.28
N ILE A 198 7.06 3.83 0.70
CA ILE A 198 6.70 4.33 2.03
C ILE A 198 5.60 3.42 2.57
N PRO A 199 5.84 2.60 3.61
CA PRO A 199 4.81 1.76 4.20
C PRO A 199 3.82 2.56 5.05
N SER A 200 2.66 1.97 5.32
CA SER A 200 1.69 2.52 6.28
C SER A 200 2.24 2.42 7.71
N GLU A 201 1.95 3.45 8.51
CA GLU A 201 2.23 3.46 9.95
C GLU A 201 0.98 3.39 10.80
N LEU A 202 -0.20 3.27 10.18
CA LEU A 202 -1.46 3.21 10.91
C LEU A 202 -1.42 2.09 11.93
N SER A 203 -1.91 2.43 13.12
CA SER A 203 -2.17 1.45 14.14
C SER A 203 -3.33 0.58 13.70
N ILE A 204 -3.17 -0.74 13.78
CA ILE A 204 -4.31 -1.68 13.66
C ILE A 204 -5.39 -1.42 14.73
N PHE A 205 -5.03 -0.72 15.83
CA PHE A 205 -5.93 -0.42 16.95
C PHE A 205 -6.78 0.83 16.72
N THR A 206 -6.23 1.86 16.09
CA THR A 206 -6.97 3.12 15.86
C THR A 206 -7.43 3.23 14.43
N GLY A 207 -6.68 2.72 13.44
CA GLY A 207 -7.03 2.80 12.03
C GLY A 207 -7.00 4.21 11.43
N TYR A 208 -6.82 5.26 12.25
CA TYR A 208 -6.78 6.65 11.82
C TYR A 208 -5.89 7.55 12.69
N LEU A 209 -5.51 8.71 12.13
CA LEU A 209 -4.79 9.81 12.80
C LEU A 209 -5.75 10.97 13.11
N SER A 210 -5.34 11.87 14.03
CA SER A 210 -6.17 13.01 14.46
C SER A 210 -6.48 13.99 13.31
N ASN A 211 -7.71 14.48 13.27
CA ASN A 211 -8.19 15.52 12.35
C ASN A 211 -7.70 16.93 12.72
N ASN A 212 -7.29 17.13 13.97
CA ASN A 212 -6.81 18.43 14.48
C ASN A 212 -5.30 18.57 14.27
N ARG A 213 -4.86 18.48 13.01
CA ARG A 213 -3.47 18.67 12.60
C ARG A 213 -3.44 19.78 11.56
N PHE A 214 -2.55 20.74 11.75
CA PHE A 214 -2.36 21.83 10.79
C PHE A 214 -1.10 21.61 9.97
N TYR A 215 -0.01 21.24 10.63
CA TYR A 215 1.30 21.13 10.00
C TYR A 215 1.70 19.66 9.82
N PRO A 216 2.27 19.30 8.66
CA PRO A 216 2.76 17.95 8.45
C PRO A 216 3.95 17.67 9.38
N PRO A 217 4.14 16.40 9.79
CA PRO A 217 5.34 16.01 10.49
C PRO A 217 6.57 16.21 9.58
N PRO A 218 7.76 16.51 10.12
CA PRO A 218 8.97 16.60 9.32
C PRO A 218 9.21 15.29 8.56
N PRO A 219 9.40 15.33 7.23
CA PRO A 219 9.58 14.11 6.43
C PRO A 219 10.92 13.44 6.79
N LYS A 220 10.94 12.10 6.78
CA LYS A 220 12.14 11.31 7.10
C LYS A 220 12.45 10.27 6.01
N GLY A 221 13.73 9.98 5.81
CA GLY A 221 14.18 8.95 4.88
C GLY A 221 13.56 9.10 3.48
N LYS A 222 12.88 8.05 3.01
CA LYS A 222 12.24 7.99 1.69
C LYS A 222 11.08 8.98 1.50
N GLU A 223 10.53 9.53 2.58
CA GLU A 223 9.44 10.52 2.51
C GLU A 223 9.92 11.88 1.98
N VAL A 224 11.20 12.21 2.13
CA VAL A 224 11.75 13.55 1.82
C VAL A 224 11.50 13.93 0.37
N ILE A 225 11.75 13.02 -0.59
CA ILE A 225 11.53 13.31 -2.01
C ILE A 225 10.05 13.50 -2.33
N ILE A 226 9.17 12.63 -1.81
CA ILE A 226 7.72 12.73 -2.05
C ILE A 226 7.16 14.01 -1.39
N HIS A 227 7.57 14.33 -0.17
CA HIS A 227 7.21 15.59 0.48
C HIS A 227 7.64 16.79 -0.38
N ARG A 228 8.90 16.85 -0.84
CA ARG A 228 9.39 17.98 -1.66
C ARG A 228 8.62 18.13 -2.97
N LEU A 229 8.32 17.02 -3.65
CA LEU A 229 7.50 17.02 -4.87
C LEU A 229 6.10 17.58 -4.59
N LEU A 230 5.41 17.06 -3.56
CA LEU A 230 4.06 17.51 -3.23
C LEU A 230 4.03 18.95 -2.69
N SER A 231 5.10 19.40 -2.03
CA SER A 231 5.28 20.79 -1.60
C SER A 231 5.31 21.79 -2.75
N MET A 232 5.59 21.35 -3.99
CA MET A 232 5.46 22.21 -5.16
C MET A 232 4.02 22.68 -5.37
N PHE A 233 3.02 21.88 -4.98
CA PHE A 233 1.62 22.30 -5.09
C PHE A 233 1.17 23.15 -3.90
N HIS A 234 1.46 22.70 -2.68
CA HIS A 234 1.00 23.36 -1.45
C HIS A 234 2.00 23.14 -0.30
N PRO A 235 2.27 24.12 0.57
CA PRO A 235 3.34 24.03 1.60
C PRO A 235 3.10 22.98 2.69
N ARG A 236 1.86 22.47 2.83
CA ARG A 236 1.46 21.53 3.89
C ARG A 236 0.98 20.17 3.35
N PRO A 237 1.83 19.39 2.64
CA PRO A 237 1.48 18.05 2.23
C PRO A 237 1.72 17.05 3.38
N PHE A 238 0.77 16.15 3.59
CA PHE A 238 0.91 15.00 4.46
C PHE A 238 1.14 13.76 3.59
N VAL A 239 2.39 13.31 3.55
CA VAL A 239 2.83 12.13 2.75
C VAL A 239 2.13 10.84 3.19
N LYS A 240 1.66 10.80 4.44
CA LYS A 240 0.80 9.75 4.98
C LYS A 240 -0.54 10.38 5.38
N THR A 241 -1.59 9.98 4.68
CA THR A 241 -2.99 10.34 4.92
C THR A 241 -3.44 10.00 6.34
N ARG A 242 -4.49 10.62 6.87
CA ARG A 242 -5.04 10.27 8.19
C ARG A 242 -5.67 8.88 8.22
N PHE A 243 -6.17 8.37 7.10
CA PHE A 243 -6.86 7.08 6.98
C PHE A 243 -6.13 6.14 6.02
N GLY A 244 -6.45 4.85 6.08
CA GLY A 244 -5.94 3.89 5.11
C GLY A 244 -6.68 4.01 3.77
N PRO A 245 -6.03 3.68 2.64
CA PRO A 245 -4.62 3.27 2.53
C PRO A 245 -3.65 4.44 2.70
N GLN A 246 -2.46 4.13 3.23
CA GLN A 246 -1.40 5.11 3.45
C GLN A 246 -0.14 4.74 2.67
N GLY A 247 0.61 5.77 2.29
CA GLY A 247 1.98 5.64 1.84
C GLY A 247 2.11 5.52 0.33
N ALA A 248 3.17 4.87 -0.11
CA ALA A 248 3.55 4.80 -1.51
C ALA A 248 3.98 3.37 -1.89
N VAL A 249 3.40 2.85 -2.96
CA VAL A 249 3.73 1.55 -3.55
C VAL A 249 4.25 1.76 -4.97
N ALA A 250 5.22 0.95 -5.37
CA ALA A 250 5.83 0.98 -6.70
C ALA A 250 5.96 -0.43 -7.28
N CYS A 251 6.08 -0.52 -8.60
CA CYS A 251 6.35 -1.74 -9.34
C CYS A 251 7.19 -1.42 -10.59
N LEU A 252 7.96 -2.41 -11.09
CA LEU A 252 8.68 -2.28 -12.35
C LEU A 252 7.73 -2.50 -13.52
N THR A 253 7.77 -1.61 -14.52
CA THR A 253 7.01 -1.77 -15.77
C THR A 253 7.90 -2.05 -16.96
N ALA A 254 9.18 -1.64 -16.93
CA ALA A 254 10.14 -2.03 -17.95
C ALA A 254 11.56 -2.15 -17.38
N ILE A 255 12.36 -3.02 -18.00
CA ILE A 255 13.76 -3.24 -17.65
C ILE A 255 14.59 -3.18 -18.94
N SER A 256 15.66 -2.39 -18.89
CA SER A 256 16.74 -2.35 -19.88
C SER A 256 18.06 -2.77 -19.24
N ASP A 257 19.17 -2.72 -19.97
CA ASP A 257 20.51 -2.96 -19.43
C ASP A 257 20.87 -1.91 -18.36
N SER A 258 20.59 -0.64 -18.63
CA SER A 258 20.98 0.49 -17.76
C SER A 258 19.81 1.16 -17.04
N TYR A 259 18.58 0.91 -17.46
CA TYR A 259 17.39 1.65 -16.99
C TYR A 259 16.32 0.75 -16.37
N TYR A 260 15.57 1.35 -15.45
CA TYR A 260 14.26 0.88 -15.01
C TYR A 260 13.19 1.90 -15.38
N THR A 261 12.00 1.40 -15.74
CA THR A 261 10.76 2.17 -15.64
C THR A 261 10.02 1.70 -14.41
N VAL A 262 9.76 2.63 -13.49
CA VAL A 262 9.03 2.38 -12.25
C VAL A 262 7.71 3.12 -12.33
N ALA A 263 6.60 2.38 -12.18
CA ALA A 263 5.29 2.96 -11.95
C ALA A 263 5.00 2.96 -10.45
N PHE A 264 4.37 4.01 -9.94
CA PHE A 264 4.09 4.14 -8.52
C PHE A 264 2.76 4.85 -8.24
N ARG A 265 2.24 4.58 -7.05
CA ARG A 265 0.99 5.13 -6.53
C ARG A 265 1.25 5.68 -5.13
N ILE A 266 0.82 6.91 -4.89
CA ILE A 266 1.00 7.60 -3.60
C ILE A 266 -0.37 8.05 -3.08
N HIS A 267 -0.60 7.77 -1.80
CA HIS A 267 -1.72 8.28 -1.03
C HIS A 267 -1.23 9.36 -0.06
N ALA A 268 -1.61 10.60 -0.36
CA ALA A 268 -1.22 11.78 0.40
C ALA A 268 -2.38 12.78 0.44
N GLU A 269 -2.40 13.64 1.46
CA GLU A 269 -3.43 14.68 1.62
C GLU A 269 -2.78 16.04 1.88
N PHE A 270 -3.56 17.11 1.75
CA PHE A 270 -3.12 18.47 2.03
C PHE A 270 -4.01 19.10 3.09
N GLN A 271 -3.38 19.92 3.91
CA GLN A 271 -4.08 20.72 4.90
C GLN A 271 -4.11 22.16 4.40
N LEU A 272 -5.31 22.71 4.11
CA LEU A 272 -5.44 23.98 3.41
C LEU A 272 -5.64 25.21 4.32
N ASN A 273 -6.26 25.04 5.49
CA ASN A 273 -6.57 26.16 6.37
C ASN A 273 -5.51 26.37 7.46
N GLU A 274 -5.29 27.58 7.93
CA GLU A 274 -4.42 27.84 9.08
C GLU A 274 -5.21 28.38 10.28
N PRO A 275 -4.69 28.24 11.52
CA PRO A 275 -5.32 28.88 12.67
C PRO A 275 -5.48 30.40 12.42
N PRO A 276 -6.62 31.00 12.79
CA PRO A 276 -7.67 30.46 13.68
C PRO A 276 -8.76 29.64 12.96
N HIS A 277 -8.67 29.43 11.64
CA HIS A 277 -9.63 28.59 10.93
C HIS A 277 -9.43 27.12 11.30
N PHE A 278 -10.52 26.36 11.30
CA PHE A 278 -10.46 24.93 11.53
C PHE A 278 -9.78 24.19 10.37
N PRO A 279 -9.17 23.03 10.62
CA PRO A 279 -8.55 22.23 9.59
C PRO A 279 -9.50 21.91 8.42
N PHE A 280 -8.97 22.06 7.21
CA PHE A 280 -9.59 21.63 5.97
C PHE A 280 -8.61 20.68 5.29
N TRP A 281 -9.05 19.44 5.11
CA TRP A 281 -8.32 18.36 4.49
C TRP A 281 -8.76 18.22 3.05
N PHE A 282 -7.78 18.11 2.17
CA PHE A 282 -7.94 17.91 0.74
C PHE A 282 -7.16 16.67 0.36
N SER A 283 -7.87 15.60 0.03
CA SER A 283 -7.29 14.27 -0.15
C SER A 283 -7.60 13.78 -1.58
N PRO A 284 -6.67 13.96 -2.53
CA PRO A 284 -6.78 13.33 -3.83
C PRO A 284 -6.95 11.82 -3.70
N GLY A 285 -7.82 11.22 -4.50
CA GLY A 285 -8.05 9.77 -4.45
C GLY A 285 -6.77 8.97 -4.69
N GLN A 286 -5.88 9.46 -5.56
CA GLN A 286 -4.50 8.98 -5.63
C GLN A 286 -3.62 9.95 -6.41
N PHE A 287 -2.32 9.85 -6.18
CA PHE A 287 -1.32 10.26 -7.16
C PHE A 287 -0.81 9.02 -7.92
N THR A 288 -0.87 9.08 -9.25
CA THR A 288 -0.25 8.11 -10.16
C THR A 288 1.01 8.73 -10.72
N GLY A 289 2.12 7.99 -10.72
CA GLY A 289 3.35 8.48 -11.30
C GLY A 289 4.18 7.41 -11.96
N HIS A 290 5.12 7.87 -12.76
CA HIS A 290 6.15 7.05 -13.33
C HIS A 290 7.47 7.77 -13.44
N ILE A 291 8.54 6.99 -13.38
CA ILE A 291 9.89 7.48 -13.52
C ILE A 291 10.72 6.49 -14.33
N VAL A 292 11.48 7.03 -15.27
CA VAL A 292 12.52 6.29 -15.98
C VAL A 292 13.86 6.78 -15.46
N LEU A 293 14.64 5.90 -14.86
CA LEU A 293 15.92 6.24 -14.24
C LEU A 293 16.94 5.13 -14.40
N THR A 294 18.21 5.49 -14.31
CA THR A 294 19.29 4.49 -14.30
C THR A 294 19.21 3.61 -13.06
N LYS A 295 19.72 2.38 -13.16
CA LYS A 295 19.68 1.40 -12.06
C LYS A 295 20.43 1.85 -10.79
N ASP A 296 21.28 2.86 -10.90
CA ASP A 296 22.03 3.49 -9.81
C ASP A 296 21.48 4.87 -9.39
N ALA A 297 20.38 5.33 -10.00
CA ALA A 297 19.74 6.63 -9.80
C ALA A 297 20.66 7.85 -10.03
N THR A 298 21.71 7.70 -10.86
CA THR A 298 22.58 8.82 -11.25
C THR A 298 21.96 9.70 -12.35
N HIS A 299 21.04 9.15 -13.15
CA HIS A 299 20.35 9.87 -14.22
C HIS A 299 18.85 9.54 -14.20
N VAL A 300 18.02 10.57 -14.37
CA VAL A 300 16.57 10.47 -14.53
C VAL A 300 16.23 10.88 -15.96
N ARG A 301 15.70 9.95 -16.74
CA ARG A 301 15.33 10.17 -18.13
C ARG A 301 14.00 10.89 -18.25
N GLU A 302 13.03 10.52 -17.42
CA GLU A 302 11.66 11.02 -17.45
C GLU A 302 11.04 10.89 -16.07
N PHE A 303 10.25 11.88 -15.66
CA PHE A 303 9.47 11.84 -14.44
C PHE A 303 8.08 12.46 -14.66
N LYS A 304 7.04 11.77 -14.21
CA LYS A 304 5.67 12.28 -14.17
C LYS A 304 4.95 11.85 -12.90
N LEU A 305 4.14 12.74 -12.34
CA LEU A 305 3.27 12.49 -11.19
C LEU A 305 1.98 13.27 -11.38
N PHE A 306 0.82 12.66 -11.28
CA PHE A 306 -0.45 13.36 -11.50
C PHE A 306 -1.60 12.76 -10.69
N VAL A 307 -2.62 13.57 -10.40
CA VAL A 307 -3.92 13.11 -9.92
C VAL A 307 -4.76 12.73 -11.15
N PRO A 308 -5.19 11.46 -11.29
CA PRO A 308 -6.03 11.07 -12.42
C PRO A 308 -7.36 11.83 -12.45
N ASN A 309 -7.76 12.28 -13.63
CA ASN A 309 -8.97 13.11 -13.86
C ASN A 309 -9.96 12.48 -14.85
N HIS A 310 -9.80 11.19 -15.17
CA HIS A 310 -10.72 10.47 -16.07
C HIS A 310 -12.09 10.14 -15.43
N ARG A 311 -12.23 10.40 -14.13
CA ARG A 311 -13.44 10.17 -13.34
C ARG A 311 -14.19 11.49 -13.10
N SER A 312 -15.48 11.39 -12.80
CA SER A 312 -16.30 12.57 -12.51
C SER A 312 -15.92 13.29 -11.21
N LEU A 313 -15.29 12.58 -10.28
CA LEU A 313 -14.86 13.06 -8.97
C LEU A 313 -13.52 12.37 -8.64
N ASN A 314 -12.62 13.06 -7.94
CA ASN A 314 -11.26 12.54 -7.69
C ASN A 314 -10.58 13.14 -6.45
N VAL A 315 -11.30 13.93 -5.64
CA VAL A 315 -10.78 14.53 -4.41
C VAL A 315 -11.83 14.50 -3.32
N ASP A 316 -11.48 13.89 -2.19
CA ASP A 316 -12.21 13.96 -0.94
C ASP A 316 -11.86 15.24 -0.17
N MET A 317 -12.84 15.81 0.51
CA MET A 317 -12.66 16.99 1.33
C MET A 317 -13.36 16.82 2.67
N GLU A 318 -12.62 17.04 3.74
CA GLU A 318 -13.15 17.00 5.09
C GLU A 318 -12.78 18.29 5.83
N TRP A 319 -13.71 18.89 6.56
CA TRP A 319 -13.39 20.04 7.39
C TRP A 319 -14.13 20.06 8.70
N LEU A 320 -13.44 20.56 9.72
CA LEU A 320 -14.03 20.73 11.04
C LEU A 320 -14.82 22.04 11.10
N TYR A 321 -15.91 22.04 11.87
CA TYR A 321 -16.73 23.22 12.11
C TYR A 321 -17.36 23.22 13.51
N GLY A 322 -17.83 24.39 13.96
CA GLY A 322 -18.53 24.56 15.25
C GLY A 322 -17.74 25.36 16.29
N ALA A 323 -18.38 25.68 17.41
CA ALA A 323 -17.81 26.56 18.45
C ALA A 323 -16.94 25.83 19.49
N ASN A 324 -16.96 24.49 19.53
CA ASN A 324 -16.25 23.67 20.51
C ASN A 324 -15.45 22.56 19.81
N GLU A 325 -14.32 22.15 20.40
CA GLU A 325 -13.38 21.11 19.92
C GLU A 325 -13.99 19.69 19.80
N LYS A 326 -15.28 19.51 20.10
CA LYS A 326 -16.01 18.26 19.88
C LYS A 326 -16.48 18.19 18.42
N SER A 327 -15.56 17.74 17.56
CA SER A 327 -15.71 17.12 16.24
C SER A 327 -17.11 17.14 15.61
N ASN A 328 -17.54 18.28 15.05
CA ASN A 328 -18.43 18.22 13.90
C ASN A 328 -17.55 18.30 12.66
N MET A 329 -17.65 17.27 11.83
CA MET A 329 -16.89 17.12 10.59
C MET A 329 -17.87 17.12 9.44
N GLU A 330 -17.64 17.99 8.47
CA GLU A 330 -18.30 17.87 7.17
C GLU A 330 -17.41 17.08 6.23
N VAL A 331 -18.05 16.34 5.34
CA VAL A 331 -17.42 15.62 4.24
C VAL A 331 -18.09 16.04 2.93
N ASP A 332 -17.31 16.16 1.87
CA ASP A 332 -17.78 16.35 0.50
C ASP A 332 -16.72 15.83 -0.48
N ILE A 333 -17.10 15.65 -1.73
CA ILE A 333 -16.22 15.17 -2.79
C ILE A 333 -16.37 16.08 -4.00
N GLY A 334 -15.27 16.32 -4.71
CA GLY A 334 -15.25 17.23 -5.86
C GLY A 334 -14.35 16.74 -6.98
N TYR A 335 -14.38 17.50 -8.07
CA TYR A 335 -13.58 17.28 -9.26
C TYR A 335 -12.44 18.30 -9.36
N LEU A 336 -11.22 17.78 -9.39
CA LEU A 336 -9.99 18.49 -9.66
C LEU A 336 -9.56 18.23 -11.11
N PRO A 337 -9.60 19.25 -11.99
CA PRO A 337 -9.29 19.06 -13.41
C PRO A 337 -7.83 18.71 -13.68
N GLN A 338 -6.89 19.30 -12.95
CA GLN A 338 -5.45 19.13 -13.22
C GLN A 338 -4.62 19.33 -11.96
N MET A 339 -3.75 18.38 -11.66
CA MET A 339 -2.70 18.48 -10.65
C MET A 339 -1.60 17.50 -11.03
N GLU A 340 -0.55 18.02 -11.66
CA GLU A 340 0.53 17.21 -12.22
C GLU A 340 1.90 17.87 -12.10
N LEU A 341 2.92 17.02 -11.95
CA LEU A 341 4.33 17.34 -12.03
C LEU A 341 4.93 16.59 -13.21
N GLU A 342 5.73 17.27 -14.01
CA GLU A 342 6.38 16.68 -15.18
C GLU A 342 7.79 17.24 -15.32
N SER A 343 8.75 16.37 -15.62
CA SER A 343 10.12 16.79 -15.95
C SER A 343 10.13 17.51 -17.30
N GLN A 344 10.82 18.65 -17.41
CA GLN A 344 10.97 19.36 -18.70
C GLN A 344 11.82 18.58 -19.71
N GLY A 345 12.60 17.63 -19.23
CA GLY A 345 13.45 16.74 -20.00
C GLY A 345 14.27 15.85 -19.06
N PRO A 346 15.21 15.08 -19.62
CA PRO A 346 16.14 14.28 -18.83
C PRO A 346 17.00 15.14 -17.91
N SER A 347 17.52 14.55 -16.83
CA SER A 347 18.49 15.22 -15.99
C SER A 347 19.78 15.49 -16.75
N VAL A 348 20.42 16.61 -16.43
CA VAL A 348 21.64 17.08 -17.10
C VAL A 348 22.74 17.36 -16.08
N PRO A 349 24.02 17.10 -16.38
CA PRO A 349 25.12 17.46 -15.51
C PRO A 349 25.15 18.96 -15.21
N SER A 350 25.40 19.31 -13.94
CA SER A 350 25.58 20.71 -13.52
C SER A 350 26.84 21.36 -14.11
N VAL A 351 27.84 20.53 -14.43
CA VAL A 351 29.13 20.94 -14.97
C VAL A 351 29.46 20.05 -16.16
N ILE A 352 29.78 20.67 -17.29
CA ILE A 352 30.19 19.98 -18.51
C ILE A 352 31.65 20.38 -18.78
N GLN A 353 32.52 19.41 -19.06
CA GLN A 353 33.87 19.70 -19.53
C GLN A 353 33.88 19.67 -21.06
N ASP A 354 34.41 20.72 -21.69
CA ASP A 354 34.62 20.71 -23.14
C ASP A 354 35.80 19.80 -23.54
N GLU A 355 35.98 19.57 -24.84
CA GLU A 355 37.08 18.76 -25.39
C GLU A 355 38.49 19.29 -25.04
N ASN A 356 38.58 20.55 -24.59
CA ASN A 356 39.82 21.21 -24.18
C ASN A 356 40.01 21.22 -22.64
N GLY A 357 39.09 20.61 -21.88
CA GLY A 357 39.10 20.56 -20.42
C GLY A 357 38.59 21.84 -19.72
N ASN A 358 37.97 22.77 -20.45
CA ASN A 358 37.33 23.93 -19.86
C ASN A 358 35.99 23.54 -19.22
N VAL A 359 35.74 24.09 -18.05
CA VAL A 359 34.51 23.88 -17.28
C VAL A 359 33.42 24.83 -17.78
N ILE A 360 32.39 24.27 -18.40
CA ILE A 360 31.17 24.98 -18.79
C ILE A 360 30.11 24.70 -17.73
N ASP A 361 29.64 25.76 -17.06
CA ASP A 361 28.46 25.68 -16.19
C ASP A 361 27.21 25.64 -17.08
N SER A 362 26.47 24.54 -17.04
CA SER A 362 25.26 24.34 -17.85
C SER A 362 24.12 25.29 -17.47
N ARG A 363 24.27 26.04 -16.36
CA ARG A 363 23.28 26.99 -15.84
C ARG A 363 23.46 28.43 -16.35
N LEU A 364 24.58 28.77 -16.99
CA LEU A 364 24.84 30.14 -17.43
C LEU A 364 24.17 30.43 -18.79
N PRO A 365 23.29 31.46 -18.91
CA PRO A 365 22.60 31.80 -20.16
C PRO A 365 23.50 32.40 -21.26
N SER A 366 24.82 32.43 -21.05
CA SER A 366 25.75 33.21 -21.88
C SER A 366 26.24 32.49 -23.14
N GLY A 367 25.63 31.36 -23.53
CA GLY A 367 26.00 30.58 -24.71
C GLY A 367 24.79 29.98 -25.44
N GLU A 368 25.05 29.36 -26.58
CA GLU A 368 24.04 28.55 -27.29
C GLU A 368 23.52 27.43 -26.37
N PRO A 369 22.21 27.14 -26.35
CA PRO A 369 21.66 26.09 -25.50
C PRO A 369 22.31 24.76 -25.85
N ILE A 370 22.98 24.15 -24.87
CA ILE A 370 23.62 22.84 -25.03
C ILE A 370 22.52 21.81 -25.23
N GLN A 371 22.40 21.31 -26.45
CA GLN A 371 21.43 20.28 -26.80
C GLN A 371 22.02 18.91 -26.48
N PHE A 372 21.54 18.29 -25.40
CA PHE A 372 21.87 16.91 -25.09
C PHE A 372 21.11 15.97 -26.03
N VAL A 373 21.86 15.13 -26.75
CA VAL A 373 21.31 14.01 -27.52
C VAL A 373 21.48 12.77 -26.66
N PHE A 374 20.36 12.11 -26.39
CA PHE A 374 20.34 10.90 -25.59
C PHE A 374 19.87 9.75 -26.45
N GLU A 375 20.50 8.59 -26.29
CA GLU A 375 20.13 7.38 -27.03
C GLU A 375 18.73 6.90 -26.67
N ASP A 376 18.10 6.21 -27.63
CA ASP A 376 16.83 5.53 -27.41
C ASP A 376 17.05 4.33 -26.48
N ILE A 377 16.16 4.16 -25.51
CA ILE A 377 16.25 3.03 -24.58
C ILE A 377 15.71 1.78 -25.26
N VAL A 378 16.54 0.74 -25.33
CA VAL A 378 16.10 -0.59 -25.76
C VAL A 378 15.60 -1.37 -24.55
N TRP A 379 14.30 -1.63 -24.51
CA TRP A 379 13.67 -2.41 -23.44
C TRP A 379 13.78 -3.90 -23.72
N GLN A 380 14.22 -4.66 -22.71
CA GLN A 380 14.32 -6.12 -22.79
C GLN A 380 13.01 -6.79 -22.36
N ARG A 381 12.31 -6.16 -21.42
CA ARG A 381 11.06 -6.64 -20.84
C ARG A 381 10.17 -5.44 -20.56
N GLU A 382 8.88 -5.58 -20.86
CA GLU A 382 7.87 -4.55 -20.65
C GLU A 382 6.56 -5.14 -20.12
N LEU A 383 5.83 -4.33 -19.36
CA LEU A 383 4.52 -4.59 -18.78
C LEU A 383 3.62 -3.41 -19.13
N SER A 384 2.35 -3.69 -19.46
CA SER A 384 1.41 -2.63 -19.77
C SER A 384 1.09 -1.77 -18.55
N TRP A 385 0.73 -0.51 -18.80
CA TRP A 385 0.34 0.44 -17.74
C TRP A 385 -0.89 -0.04 -16.98
N GLU A 386 -1.85 -0.66 -17.64
CA GLU A 386 -3.08 -1.15 -17.03
C GLU A 386 -2.79 -2.28 -16.03
N GLU A 387 -1.92 -3.21 -16.40
CA GLU A 387 -1.54 -4.31 -15.52
C GLU A 387 -0.72 -3.81 -14.33
N ALA A 388 0.22 -2.88 -14.55
CA ALA A 388 0.95 -2.21 -13.49
C ALA A 388 0.02 -1.49 -12.51
N ALA A 389 -0.92 -0.69 -13.03
CA ALA A 389 -1.91 0.03 -12.23
C ALA A 389 -2.77 -0.93 -11.40
N ARG A 390 -3.17 -2.07 -11.98
CA ARG A 390 -3.92 -3.12 -11.28
C ARG A 390 -3.12 -3.74 -10.14
N GLN A 391 -1.83 -4.03 -10.34
CA GLN A 391 -0.97 -4.60 -9.29
C GLN A 391 -0.76 -3.60 -8.15
N LEU A 392 -0.53 -2.32 -8.46
CA LEU A 392 -0.41 -1.24 -7.46
C LEU A 392 -1.73 -1.04 -6.69
N GLU A 393 -2.88 -1.10 -7.37
CA GLU A 393 -4.20 -1.03 -6.73
C GLU A 393 -4.42 -2.21 -5.78
N VAL A 394 -4.13 -3.44 -6.21
CA VAL A 394 -4.28 -4.65 -5.39
C VAL A 394 -3.34 -4.64 -4.17
N ALA A 395 -2.16 -4.04 -4.29
CA ALA A 395 -1.23 -3.92 -3.17
C ALA A 395 -1.78 -2.99 -2.06
N MET A 396 -2.41 -1.88 -2.44
CA MET A 396 -3.05 -0.93 -1.51
C MET A 396 -4.42 -1.44 -1.02
N TYR A 397 -5.16 -2.15 -1.87
CA TYR A 397 -6.51 -2.63 -1.61
C TYR A 397 -6.60 -4.15 -1.81
N PRO A 398 -6.17 -4.97 -0.83
CA PRO A 398 -6.15 -6.43 -0.98
C PRO A 398 -7.50 -7.06 -1.34
N PHE A 399 -8.62 -6.41 -1.01
CA PHE A 399 -9.96 -6.88 -1.39
C PHE A 399 -10.18 -6.88 -2.91
N LYS A 400 -9.43 -6.07 -3.68
CA LYS A 400 -9.45 -6.04 -5.16
C LYS A 400 -8.91 -7.30 -5.82
N LYS A 401 -8.30 -8.21 -5.05
CA LYS A 401 -7.97 -9.57 -5.53
C LYS A 401 -9.22 -10.35 -5.95
N VAL A 402 -10.37 -9.99 -5.38
CA VAL A 402 -11.66 -10.59 -5.71
C VAL A 402 -12.31 -9.80 -6.84
N THR A 403 -12.80 -10.51 -7.85
CA THR A 403 -13.61 -9.90 -8.91
C THR A 403 -15.00 -9.60 -8.38
N TYR A 404 -15.34 -8.33 -8.31
CA TYR A 404 -16.70 -7.89 -8.02
C TYR A 404 -17.49 -7.79 -9.33
N LEU A 405 -18.70 -8.34 -9.32
CA LEU A 405 -19.61 -8.31 -10.45
C LEU A 405 -20.87 -7.53 -10.09
N PRO A 406 -21.55 -6.92 -11.07
CA PRO A 406 -22.90 -6.42 -10.88
C PRO A 406 -23.80 -7.47 -10.24
N PHE A 407 -24.74 -7.04 -9.41
CA PHE A 407 -25.52 -7.93 -8.56
C PHE A 407 -26.14 -9.10 -9.32
N THR A 408 -26.78 -8.85 -10.47
CA THR A 408 -27.40 -9.89 -11.30
C THR A 408 -26.38 -10.83 -11.94
N GLU A 409 -25.28 -10.28 -12.46
CA GLU A 409 -24.22 -11.07 -13.10
C GLU A 409 -23.50 -11.99 -12.12
N ALA A 410 -23.39 -11.59 -10.85
CA ALA A 410 -22.81 -12.42 -9.80
C ALA A 410 -23.58 -13.74 -9.63
N PHE A 411 -24.91 -13.72 -9.69
CA PHE A 411 -25.73 -14.95 -9.60
C PHE A 411 -25.65 -15.81 -10.85
N ASP A 412 -25.64 -15.19 -12.04
CA ASP A 412 -25.47 -15.92 -13.30
C ASP A 412 -24.12 -16.64 -13.34
N ARG A 413 -23.05 -15.94 -12.93
CA ARG A 413 -21.70 -16.50 -12.83
C ARG A 413 -21.62 -17.59 -11.77
N ALA A 414 -22.20 -17.38 -10.59
CA ALA A 414 -22.24 -18.37 -9.51
C ALA A 414 -22.93 -19.66 -9.98
N LYS A 415 -24.07 -19.53 -10.67
CA LYS A 415 -24.78 -20.68 -11.26
C LYS A 415 -23.95 -21.39 -12.34
N ALA A 416 -23.30 -20.64 -13.23
CA ALA A 416 -22.47 -21.21 -14.30
C ALA A 416 -21.25 -21.96 -13.75
N GLU A 417 -20.64 -21.46 -12.67
CA GLU A 417 -19.47 -22.10 -12.04
C GLU A 417 -19.83 -23.12 -10.95
N ASN A 418 -21.13 -23.35 -10.71
CA ASN A 418 -21.63 -24.17 -9.60
C ASN A 418 -21.04 -23.77 -8.23
N LYS A 419 -20.97 -22.46 -7.98
CA LYS A 419 -20.48 -21.82 -6.75
C LYS A 419 -21.60 -21.00 -6.09
N LEU A 420 -21.39 -20.63 -4.83
CA LEU A 420 -22.27 -19.71 -4.11
C LEU A 420 -21.73 -18.28 -4.19
N VAL A 421 -22.63 -17.31 -4.15
CA VAL A 421 -22.28 -15.90 -3.90
C VAL A 421 -21.89 -15.76 -2.43
N HIS A 422 -20.66 -15.33 -2.15
CA HIS A 422 -20.11 -15.30 -0.79
C HIS A 422 -20.31 -13.96 -0.06
N SER A 423 -20.33 -12.84 -0.79
CA SER A 423 -20.47 -11.49 -0.24
C SER A 423 -21.24 -10.60 -1.21
N ILE A 424 -22.03 -9.68 -0.66
CA ILE A 424 -22.77 -8.66 -1.41
C ILE A 424 -22.41 -7.30 -0.79
N LEU A 425 -21.87 -6.40 -1.60
CA LEU A 425 -21.64 -5.01 -1.20
C LEU A 425 -22.85 -4.17 -1.63
N LEU A 426 -23.53 -3.56 -0.67
CA LEU A 426 -24.77 -2.79 -0.91
C LEU A 426 -24.52 -1.29 -1.08
N TRP A 427 -23.40 -0.79 -0.57
CA TRP A 427 -23.05 0.63 -0.56
C TRP A 427 -21.54 0.81 -0.51
N GLY A 428 -21.05 1.94 -1.04
CA GLY A 428 -19.63 2.26 -1.17
C GLY A 428 -19.12 2.06 -2.60
N ALA A 429 -18.30 3.00 -3.07
CA ALA A 429 -17.53 2.83 -4.29
C ALA A 429 -16.50 1.72 -4.06
N LEU A 430 -16.42 0.76 -4.97
CA LEU A 430 -15.33 -0.23 -4.93
C LEU A 430 -14.04 0.40 -5.45
N ASP A 431 -14.13 1.50 -6.18
CA ASP A 431 -13.05 2.20 -6.85
C ASP A 431 -12.61 3.45 -6.08
N ASP A 432 -11.34 3.82 -6.26
CA ASP A 432 -10.70 4.92 -5.52
C ASP A 432 -11.15 6.30 -6.02
N GLN A 433 -12.38 6.69 -5.65
CA GLN A 433 -12.95 8.02 -5.93
C GLN A 433 -12.54 9.03 -4.86
N SER A 434 -12.34 8.54 -3.65
CA SER A 434 -11.91 9.21 -2.43
C SER A 434 -11.39 8.12 -1.46
N CYS A 435 -10.38 8.44 -0.64
CA CYS A 435 -9.77 7.51 0.32
C CYS A 435 -10.79 6.88 1.28
#